data_AF-A0A952BAQ8-F1
#
_entry.id   AF-A0A952BAQ8-F1
#
_cell.length_a   1.000
_cell.length_b   1.000
_cell.length_c   1.000
_cell.angle_alpha   90.00
_cell.angle_beta   90.00
_cell.angle_gamma   90.00
#
_symmetry.space_group_name_H-M   'P 1'
#
loop_
_entity.id
_entity.type
_entity.pdbx_description
1 polymer ?
#
loop_
_entity_poly.entity_id
_entity_poly.type
_entity_poly.pdbx_seq_one_letter_code
_entity_poly.pdbx_strand_id
1 'polypeptide(L)'
;MTDTLEYFKDPLKSILFFLKHEDLPHVIIGGIAVSQLSYPRATADIDVLAILDKDRIVSTRREFAAALEMPEIIDDLLKMM
;
A
#
# COMPACT_ATOMS: atom_id res chain seq x y z
N MET A 1 -2.98 -19.34 -14.35
CA MET A 1 -3.84 -18.19 -13.98
C MET A 1 -4.07 -18.11 -12.47
N THR A 2 -3.84 -19.18 -11.71
CA THR A 2 -3.91 -19.22 -10.24
C THR A 2 -2.78 -18.43 -9.55
N ASP A 3 -1.60 -18.33 -10.19
CA ASP A 3 -0.41 -17.66 -9.61
C ASP A 3 -0.55 -16.15 -9.42
N THR A 4 -1.34 -15.47 -10.26
CA THR A 4 -1.45 -14.01 -10.23
C THR A 4 -2.24 -13.52 -9.01
N LEU A 5 -3.21 -14.31 -8.52
CA LEU A 5 -3.96 -13.98 -7.31
C LEU A 5 -3.10 -14.16 -6.06
N GLU A 6 -2.28 -15.21 -6.01
CA GLU A 6 -1.32 -15.41 -4.92
C GLU A 6 -0.25 -14.31 -4.90
N TYR A 7 0.18 -13.79 -6.07
CA TYR A 7 1.13 -12.67 -6.16
C TYR A 7 0.67 -11.41 -5.41
N PHE A 8 -0.62 -11.09 -5.46
CA PHE A 8 -1.16 -9.88 -4.79
C PHE A 8 -1.61 -10.11 -3.36
N LYS A 9 -1.92 -11.35 -2.99
CA LYS A 9 -2.56 -11.67 -1.72
C LYS A 9 -1.72 -11.28 -0.52
N ASP A 10 -0.45 -11.67 -0.49
CA ASP A 10 0.41 -11.40 0.66
C ASP A 10 0.80 -9.92 0.74
N PRO A 11 1.22 -9.25 -0.35
CA PRO A 11 1.44 -7.80 -0.34
C PRO A 11 0.20 -7.00 0.07
N LEU A 12 -0.98 -7.34 -0.47
CA LEU A 12 -2.22 -6.65 -0.11
C LEU A 12 -2.57 -6.85 1.36
N LYS A 13 -2.38 -8.06 1.91
CA LYS A 13 -2.58 -8.31 3.34
C LYS A 13 -1.63 -7.50 4.20
N SER A 14 -0.35 -7.43 3.85
CA SER A 14 0.65 -6.68 4.61
C SER A 14 0.32 -5.19 4.61
N ILE A 15 -0.04 -4.63 3.46
CA ILE A 15 -0.48 -3.24 3.34
C ILE A 15 -1.73 -2.97 4.19
N LEU A 16 -2.76 -3.81 4.07
CA LEU A 16 -3.99 -3.66 4.86
C LEU A 16 -3.75 -3.82 6.36
N PHE A 17 -2.83 -4.70 6.76
CA PHE A 17 -2.45 -4.88 8.15
C PHE A 17 -1.77 -3.62 8.68
N PHE A 18 -0.78 -3.07 7.97
CA PHE A 18 -0.11 -1.83 8.33
C PHE A 18 -1.08 -0.66 8.47
N LEU A 19 -1.91 -0.41 7.46
CA LEU A 19 -2.85 0.72 7.46
C LEU A 19 -3.87 0.64 8.60
N LYS A 20 -4.30 -0.57 8.97
CA LYS A 20 -5.20 -0.80 10.11
C LYS A 20 -4.48 -0.68 11.45
N HIS A 21 -3.25 -1.19 11.54
CA HIS A 21 -2.44 -1.10 12.75
C HIS A 21 -2.14 0.35 13.13
N GLU A 22 -1.83 1.17 12.12
CA GLU A 22 -1.57 2.60 12.27
C GLU A 22 -2.84 3.46 12.39
N ASP A 23 -4.04 2.86 12.38
CA ASP A 23 -5.33 3.57 12.41
C ASP A 23 -5.38 4.72 11.38
N LEU A 24 -4.96 4.43 10.14
CA LEU A 24 -4.92 5.41 9.06
C LEU A 24 -6.23 5.37 8.26
N PRO A 25 -6.93 6.50 8.07
CA PRO A 25 -7.99 6.57 7.08
C PRO A 25 -7.41 6.28 5.69
N HIS A 26 -7.90 5.22 5.05
CA HIS A 26 -7.34 4.74 3.78
C HIS A 26 -8.40 4.16 2.84
N VAL A 27 -8.06 4.09 1.55
CA VAL A 27 -8.84 3.41 0.52
C VAL A 27 -7.90 2.76 -0.49
N ILE A 28 -8.17 1.50 -0.82
CA ILE A 28 -7.52 0.82 -1.95
C ILE A 28 -8.13 1.39 -3.23
N ILE A 29 -7.28 1.77 -4.18
CA ILE A 29 -7.69 2.33 -5.48
C ILE A 29 -7.12 1.48 -6.63
N GLY A 30 -7.19 1.99 -7.87
CA GLY A 30 -6.54 1.36 -9.01
C GLY A 30 -7.18 0.04 -9.48
N GLY A 31 -6.35 -0.84 -10.03
CA GLY A 31 -6.79 -2.10 -10.66
C GLY A 31 -7.49 -3.05 -9.69
N ILE A 32 -6.95 -3.20 -8.48
CA ILE A 32 -7.52 -4.05 -7.42
C ILE A 32 -8.89 -3.53 -6.98
N ALA A 33 -9.06 -2.23 -6.76
CA ALA A 33 -10.34 -1.67 -6.37
C ALA A 33 -11.44 -1.88 -7.43
N VAL A 34 -11.11 -1.66 -8.71
CA VAL A 34 -12.06 -1.88 -9.82
C VAL A 34 -12.48 -3.35 -9.94
N SER A 35 -11.58 -4.29 -9.63
CA SER A 35 -11.89 -5.73 -9.66
C SER A 35 -12.97 -6.15 -8.67
N GLN A 36 -13.27 -5.34 -7.65
CA GLN A 36 -14.33 -5.63 -6.68
C GLN A 36 -15.74 -5.33 -7.21
N LEU A 37 -15.86 -4.35 -8.11
CA LEU A 37 -17.14 -3.86 -8.63
C LEU A 37 -17.38 -4.29 -10.09
N SER A 38 -16.36 -4.83 -10.75
CA SER A 38 -16.39 -5.18 -12.17
C SER A 38 -15.47 -6.36 -12.46
N TYR A 39 -15.09 -6.55 -13.72
CA TYR A 39 -14.16 -7.61 -14.11
C TYR A 39 -12.70 -7.26 -13.72
N PRO A 40 -11.90 -8.25 -13.25
CA PRO A 40 -10.49 -8.05 -13.00
C PRO A 40 -9.77 -7.49 -14.24
N ARG A 41 -8.98 -6.43 -14.03
CA ARG A 41 -8.09 -5.88 -15.06
C ARG A 41 -6.66 -6.30 -14.76
N ALA A 42 -5.85 -6.42 -15.81
CA ALA A 42 -4.41 -6.60 -15.65
C ALA A 42 -3.84 -5.39 -14.88
N THR A 43 -3.20 -5.65 -13.75
CA THR A 43 -2.51 -4.69 -12.90
C THR A 43 -1.25 -5.39 -12.39
N ALA A 44 -0.17 -4.65 -12.13
CA ALA A 44 1.11 -5.21 -11.67
C ALA A 44 1.47 -4.75 -10.25
N ASP A 45 0.61 -3.93 -9.67
CA ASP A 45 0.83 -3.08 -8.50
C ASP A 45 -0.45 -2.97 -7.65
N ILE A 46 -0.27 -2.40 -6.45
CA ILE A 46 -1.35 -2.10 -5.51
C ILE A 46 -1.30 -0.61 -5.21
N ASP A 47 -2.40 0.08 -5.55
CA ASP A 47 -2.53 1.50 -5.27
C ASP A 47 -3.33 1.75 -3.99
N VAL A 48 -2.82 2.63 -3.14
CA VAL A 48 -3.48 3.04 -1.88
C VAL A 48 -3.45 4.55 -1.76
N LEU A 49 -4.59 5.12 -1.39
CA LEU A 49 -4.69 6.48 -0.87
C LEU A 49 -4.87 6.41 0.66
N ALA A 50 -4.01 7.10 1.41
CA ALA A 50 -4.10 7.23 2.86
C ALA A 50 -4.02 8.70 3.27
N ILE A 51 -4.77 9.08 4.31
CA ILE A 51 -4.76 10.42 4.88
C ILE A 51 -3.81 10.42 6.08
N LEU A 52 -2.82 11.33 6.03
CA LEU A 52 -1.79 11.48 7.05
C LEU A 52 -1.73 12.94 7.49
N ASP A 53 -1.70 13.16 8.81
CA ASP A 53 -1.34 14.47 9.34
C ASP A 53 0.13 14.75 9.07
N LYS A 54 0.48 16.04 8.93
CA LYS A 54 1.83 16.46 8.52
C LYS A 54 2.94 15.87 9.41
N ASP A 55 2.68 15.77 10.71
CA ASP A 55 3.63 15.20 11.68
C ASP A 55 3.75 13.67 11.57
N ARG A 56 2.68 13.01 11.10
CA ARG A 56 2.63 11.55 10.88
C ARG A 56 3.30 11.13 9.58
N ILE A 57 3.39 12.01 8.58
CA ILE A 57 4.03 11.69 7.30
C ILE A 57 5.45 11.15 7.51
N VAL A 58 6.24 11.73 8.42
CA VAL A 58 7.63 11.32 8.64
C VAL A 58 7.72 9.99 9.40
N SER A 59 6.91 9.80 10.45
CA SER A 59 6.92 8.55 11.22
C SER A 59 6.38 7.39 10.39
N THR A 60 5.25 7.59 9.71
CA THR A 60 4.62 6.56 8.87
C THR A 60 5.53 6.15 7.72
N ARG A 61 6.32 7.05 7.11
CA ARG A 61 7.31 6.65 6.08
C ARG A 61 8.34 5.66 6.60
N ARG A 62 8.84 5.86 7.83
CA ARG A 62 9.83 4.97 8.45
C ARG A 62 9.21 3.63 8.85
N GLU A 63 8.03 3.67 9.46
CA GLU A 63 7.28 2.48 9.86
C GLU A 63 6.87 1.66 8.64
N PHE A 64 6.44 2.31 7.56
CA PHE A 64 6.10 1.66 6.31
C PHE A 64 7.31 1.01 5.64
N ALA A 65 8.45 1.71 5.56
CA ALA A 65 9.69 1.14 5.05
C ALA A 65 10.15 -0.07 5.87
N ALA A 66 10.01 -0.01 7.20
CA ALA A 66 10.32 -1.12 8.09
C ALA A 66 9.35 -2.31 7.87
N ALA A 67 8.05 -2.04 7.72
CA ALA A 67 7.04 -3.07 7.47
C ALA A 67 7.20 -3.77 6.12
N LEU A 68 7.77 -3.06 5.13
CA LEU A 68 8.13 -3.62 3.83
C LEU A 68 9.51 -4.31 3.82
N GLU A 69 10.27 -4.22 4.91
CA GLU A 69 11.69 -4.64 4.96
C GLU A 69 12.56 -3.96 3.88
N MET A 70 12.18 -2.73 3.50
CA MET A 70 12.81 -1.93 2.43
C MET A 70 13.25 -0.56 2.96
N PRO A 71 14.33 -0.48 3.75
CA PRO A 71 14.77 0.79 4.34
C PRO A 71 15.15 1.86 3.29
N GLU A 72 15.61 1.45 2.11
CA GLU A 72 16.00 2.33 1.01
C GLU A 72 14.83 3.11 0.39
N ILE A 73 13.60 2.62 0.52
CA ILE A 73 12.42 3.30 -0.04
C ILE A 73 12.18 4.66 0.63
N ILE A 74 12.72 4.88 1.84
CA ILE A 74 12.63 6.16 2.55
C ILE A 74 13.22 7.29 1.70
N ASP A 75 14.32 7.04 1.01
CA ASP A 75 14.98 8.07 0.19
C ASP A 75 14.09 8.51 -0.97
N ASP A 76 13.33 7.58 -1.56
CA ASP A 76 12.39 7.89 -2.63
C ASP A 76 11.14 8.59 -2.09
N LEU A 77 10.62 8.14 -0.94
CA LEU A 77 9.49 8.79 -0.26
C LEU A 77 9.82 10.23 0.17
N LEU A 78 11.06 10.50 0.58
CA LEU A 78 11.52 11.85 0.95
C LEU A 78 11.57 12.81 -0.24
N LYS A 79 11.80 12.33 -1.47
CA LYS A 79 11.84 13.15 -2.69
C LYS A 79 10.46 13.60 -3.19
N MET A 80 9.36 13.05 -2.65
CA MET A 80 7.99 13.33 -3.08
C MET A 80 7.37 14.58 -2.41
N MET A 81 8.17 15.46 -1.81
CA MET A 81 7.73 16.71 -1.15
C MET A 81 8.38 17.94 -1.75
#